data_AF-A0A843DN64-F1
#
_entry.id   AF-A0A843DN64-F1
#
_cell.length_a   1.000
_cell.length_b   1.000
_cell.length_c   1.000
_cell.angle_alpha   90.00
_cell.angle_beta   90.00
_cell.angle_gamma   90.00
#
_symmetry.space_group_name_H-M   'P 1'
#
loop_
_entity.id
_entity.type
_entity.pdbx_description
1 polymer ?
#
loop_
_entity_poly.entity_id
_entity_poly.type
_entity_poly.pdbx_seq_one_letter_code
_entity_poly.pdbx_strand_id
1 'polypeptide(L)'
;MSLVPITYKGGVYQLDEVIDYIEDLGGYIVQRHNIANEVILQILMPSEDIERLKVFSRPLAGEVSESPLVGTEIAVVIPSLEIHHLPHSACDVAEYLRAHGSKSNMLGMARGFGKRISQMNDEERDLINEHDVAVFILGNFASCIEQKFEKFRRG
;
A
#
# COMPACT_ATOMS: atom_id res chain seq x y z
N MET A 1 25.56 5.98 -5.14
CA MET A 1 24.36 5.78 -5.97
C MET A 1 23.19 5.57 -5.02
N SER A 2 22.24 6.50 -4.96
CA SER A 2 21.04 6.34 -4.12
C SER A 2 19.93 5.77 -4.99
N LEU A 3 19.42 4.60 -4.62
CA LEU A 3 18.20 4.07 -5.22
C LEU A 3 17.02 4.83 -4.63
N VAL A 4 16.08 5.24 -5.47
CA VAL A 4 14.88 5.94 -5.07
C VAL A 4 13.64 5.18 -5.57
N PRO A 5 12.56 5.20 -4.78
CA PRO A 5 11.36 4.46 -5.11
C PRO A 5 10.44 5.26 -6.04
N ILE A 6 10.07 4.64 -7.15
CA ILE A 6 9.20 5.22 -8.17
C ILE A 6 8.13 4.23 -8.59
N THR A 7 7.10 4.73 -9.27
CA THR A 7 6.10 3.92 -9.93
C THR A 7 6.05 4.25 -11.41
N TYR A 8 6.13 3.22 -12.25
CA TYR A 8 5.81 3.30 -13.66
C TYR A 8 4.39 2.79 -13.88
N LYS A 9 3.58 3.54 -14.61
CA LYS A 9 2.24 3.15 -15.04
C LYS A 9 2.18 3.22 -16.57
N GLY A 10 1.81 2.12 -17.23
CA GLY A 10 1.70 2.09 -18.69
C GLY A 10 0.83 0.95 -19.18
N GLY A 11 0.76 0.77 -20.50
CA GLY A 11 0.05 -0.35 -21.11
C GLY A 11 0.83 -1.66 -21.07
N VAL A 12 0.17 -2.76 -21.43
CA VAL A 12 0.83 -4.08 -21.63
C VAL A 12 1.68 -4.10 -22.92
N TYR A 13 1.42 -3.19 -23.87
CA TYR A 13 2.15 -3.10 -25.13
C TYR A 13 3.62 -2.74 -24.90
N GLN A 14 4.54 -3.53 -25.46
CA GLN A 14 6.00 -3.36 -25.30
C GLN A 14 6.49 -3.29 -23.85
N LEU A 15 5.76 -3.91 -22.92
CA LEU A 15 6.16 -3.93 -21.51
C LEU A 15 7.53 -4.55 -21.29
N ASP A 16 7.86 -5.61 -22.04
CA ASP A 16 9.15 -6.30 -21.89
C ASP A 16 10.32 -5.35 -22.21
N GLU A 17 10.18 -4.47 -23.22
CA GLU A 17 11.19 -3.45 -23.53
C GLU A 17 11.37 -2.45 -22.39
N VAL A 18 10.30 -2.11 -21.68
CA VAL A 18 10.35 -1.23 -20.50
C VAL A 18 11.06 -1.92 -19.34
N ILE A 19 10.78 -3.21 -19.11
CA ILE A 19 11.42 -4.01 -18.05
C ILE A 19 12.92 -4.12 -18.31
N ASP A 20 13.31 -4.51 -19.53
CA ASP A 20 14.71 -4.63 -19.93
C ASP A 20 15.44 -3.28 -19.76
N TYR A 21 14.80 -2.18 -20.17
CA TYR A 21 15.39 -0.84 -20.02
C TYR A 21 15.58 -0.43 -18.55
N ILE A 22 14.64 -0.79 -17.66
CA ILE A 22 14.77 -0.55 -16.22
C ILE A 22 15.96 -1.32 -15.65
N GLU A 23 16.10 -2.60 -16.02
CA GLU A 23 17.20 -3.46 -15.56
C GLU A 23 18.56 -2.97 -16.08
N ASP A 24 18.64 -2.55 -17.35
CA ASP A 24 19.84 -1.99 -17.96
C ASP A 24 20.33 -0.70 -17.28
N LEU A 25 19.39 0.11 -16.76
CA LEU A 25 19.69 1.31 -15.97
C LEU A 25 20.04 0.99 -14.50
N GLY A 26 20.10 -0.29 -14.11
CA GLY A 26 20.40 -0.71 -12.74
C GLY A 26 19.22 -0.55 -11.79
N GLY A 27 17.99 -0.49 -12.31
CA GLY A 27 16.76 -0.52 -11.53
C GLY A 27 16.31 -1.94 -11.18
N TYR A 28 15.51 -2.06 -10.12
CA TYR A 28 14.93 -3.31 -9.66
C TYR A 28 13.41 -3.18 -9.56
N ILE A 29 12.68 -4.13 -10.14
CA ILE A 29 11.23 -4.21 -9.99
C ILE A 29 10.91 -4.91 -8.67
N VAL A 30 10.29 -4.19 -7.75
CA VAL A 30 9.89 -4.70 -6.44
C VAL A 30 8.55 -5.42 -6.52
N GLN A 31 7.58 -4.81 -7.23
CA GLN A 31 6.25 -5.37 -7.43
C GLN A 31 5.71 -5.04 -8.82
N ARG A 32 4.88 -5.95 -9.33
CA ARG A 32 4.16 -5.80 -10.60
C ARG A 32 2.68 -6.09 -10.39
N HIS A 33 1.84 -5.13 -10.75
CA HIS A 33 0.39 -5.29 -10.78
C HIS A 33 -0.11 -5.15 -12.21
N ASN A 34 -0.81 -6.17 -12.70
CA ASN A 34 -1.50 -6.12 -13.99
C ASN A 34 -2.98 -5.86 -13.73
N ILE A 35 -3.50 -4.73 -14.21
CA ILE A 35 -4.90 -4.32 -14.03
C ILE A 35 -5.52 -4.15 -15.42
N ALA A 36 -6.25 -5.17 -15.87
CA ALA A 36 -6.81 -5.23 -17.21
C ALA A 36 -5.74 -4.99 -18.30
N ASN A 37 -5.74 -3.81 -18.93
CA ASN A 37 -4.79 -3.42 -19.98
C ASN A 37 -3.68 -2.49 -19.49
N GLU A 38 -3.67 -2.16 -18.19
CA GLU A 38 -2.65 -1.34 -17.55
C GLU A 38 -1.71 -2.19 -16.70
N VAL A 39 -0.46 -1.76 -16.60
CA VAL A 39 0.56 -2.35 -15.75
C VAL A 39 1.15 -1.26 -14.88
N ILE A 40 1.23 -1.57 -13.59
CA ILE A 40 1.88 -0.74 -12.58
C ILE A 40 3.12 -1.50 -12.11
N LEU A 41 4.30 -0.91 -12.33
CA LEU A 41 5.57 -1.41 -11.84
C LEU A 41 6.04 -0.50 -10.71
N GLN A 42 6.30 -1.10 -9.56
CA GLN A 42 6.97 -0.43 -8.44
C GLN A 42 8.45 -0.73 -8.50
N ILE A 43 9.27 0.30 -8.61
CA ILE A 43 10.68 0.17 -9.01
C ILE A 43 11.55 0.92 -8.00
N LEU A 44 12.70 0.35 -7.66
CA LEU A 44 13.83 1.05 -7.05
C LEU A 44 14.87 1.31 -8.12
N MET A 45 15.17 2.56 -8.44
CA MET A 45 16.14 2.90 -9.48
C MET A 45 17.11 4.02 -9.07
N PRO A 46 18.29 4.12 -9.70
CA PRO A 46 19.19 5.24 -9.46
C PRO A 46 18.52 6.58 -9.82
N SER A 47 18.62 7.56 -8.92
CA SER A 47 17.97 8.87 -9.10
C SER A 47 18.42 9.61 -10.37
N GLU A 48 19.65 9.36 -10.82
CA GLU A 48 20.27 10.00 -11.99
C GLU A 48 19.64 9.55 -13.31
N ASP A 49 19.02 8.37 -13.34
CA ASP A 49 18.51 7.73 -14.55
C ASP A 49 16.98 7.84 -14.70
N ILE A 50 16.27 8.39 -13.72
CA ILE A 50 14.79 8.55 -13.77
C ILE A 50 14.35 9.32 -15.00
N GLU A 51 15.06 10.40 -15.35
CA GLU A 51 14.70 11.21 -16.51
C GLU A 51 14.88 10.44 -17.83
N ARG A 52 15.82 9.49 -17.88
CA ARG A 52 15.98 8.61 -19.05
C ARG A 52 14.77 7.70 -19.20
N LEU A 53 14.31 7.08 -18.11
CA LEU A 53 13.10 6.25 -18.10
C LEU A 53 11.86 7.06 -18.51
N LYS A 54 11.69 8.29 -18.03
CA LYS A 54 10.59 9.18 -18.43
C LYS A 54 10.60 9.50 -19.93
N VAL A 55 11.78 9.73 -20.51
CA VAL A 55 11.90 10.00 -21.95
C VAL A 55 11.58 8.75 -22.75
N PHE A 56 12.06 7.59 -22.31
CA PHE A 56 11.78 6.29 -22.93
C PHE A 56 10.30 5.90 -22.84
N SER A 57 9.62 6.21 -21.73
CA SER A 57 8.23 5.82 -21.49
C SER A 57 7.20 6.67 -22.25
N ARG A 58 7.52 7.93 -22.57
CA ARG A 58 6.59 8.87 -23.20
C ARG A 58 5.93 8.36 -24.49
N PRO A 59 6.66 7.79 -25.46
CA PRO A 59 6.06 7.22 -26.67
C PRO A 59 5.08 6.08 -26.41
N LEU A 60 5.25 5.36 -25.28
CA LEU A 60 4.41 4.24 -24.86
C LEU A 60 3.22 4.69 -24.00
N ALA A 61 2.97 6.00 -23.89
CA ALA A 61 2.03 6.59 -22.95
C ALA A 61 2.26 6.14 -21.50
N GLY A 62 3.53 5.88 -21.14
CA GLY A 62 3.93 5.49 -19.79
C GLY A 62 4.22 6.69 -18.90
N GLU A 63 3.64 6.70 -17.71
CA GLU A 63 3.81 7.71 -16.67
C GLU A 63 4.79 7.20 -15.60
N VAL A 64 5.69 8.07 -15.16
CA VAL A 64 6.62 7.78 -14.06
C VAL A 64 6.42 8.80 -12.96
N SER A 65 6.08 8.34 -11.76
CA SER A 65 5.85 9.15 -10.56
C SER A 65 6.72 8.70 -9.40
N GLU A 66 6.96 9.60 -8.45
CA GLU A 66 7.59 9.24 -7.17
C GLU A 66 6.61 8.43 -6.32
N SER A 67 7.12 7.43 -5.61
CA SER A 67 6.29 6.48 -4.87
C SER A 67 6.99 6.06 -3.60
N PRO A 68 6.89 6.83 -2.50
CA PRO A 68 7.78 6.69 -1.35
C PRO A 68 7.61 5.39 -0.55
N LEU A 69 6.51 4.66 -0.73
CA LEU A 69 6.17 3.47 0.04
C LEU A 69 6.44 2.15 -0.70
N VAL A 70 7.14 2.20 -1.86
CA VAL A 70 7.48 0.98 -2.61
C VAL A 70 8.14 -0.06 -1.71
N GLY A 71 7.59 -1.26 -1.74
CA GLY A 71 8.09 -2.40 -0.95
C GLY A 71 7.72 -2.37 0.53
N THR A 72 6.98 -1.38 1.00
CA THR A 72 6.48 -1.34 2.39
C THR A 72 5.17 -2.10 2.50
N GLU A 73 5.09 -3.07 3.41
CA GLU A 73 3.86 -3.80 3.73
C GLU A 73 3.13 -3.11 4.88
N ILE A 74 1.91 -2.62 4.62
CA ILE A 74 1.12 -1.85 5.59
C ILE A 74 -0.18 -2.57 5.91
N ALA A 75 -0.38 -2.94 7.17
CA ALA A 75 -1.64 -3.44 7.67
C ALA A 75 -2.60 -2.27 7.95
N VAL A 76 -3.69 -2.18 7.21
CA VAL A 76 -4.80 -1.25 7.49
C VAL A 76 -5.82 -1.98 8.36
N VAL A 77 -5.78 -1.72 9.67
CA VAL A 77 -6.53 -2.48 10.68
C VAL A 77 -7.85 -1.78 11.01
N ILE A 78 -8.95 -2.50 10.82
CA ILE A 78 -10.31 -2.01 11.04
C ILE A 78 -10.91 -2.77 12.22
N PRO A 79 -11.37 -2.06 13.27
CA PRO A 79 -11.98 -2.67 14.46
C PRO A 79 -13.19 -3.54 14.18
N SER A 80 -13.99 -3.22 13.16
CA SER A 80 -15.20 -3.96 12.77
C SER A 80 -15.57 -3.62 11.33
N LEU A 81 -15.92 -4.64 10.54
CA LEU A 81 -16.42 -4.51 9.16
C LEU A 81 -17.94 -4.27 9.09
N GLU A 82 -18.57 -3.86 10.19
CA GLU A 82 -20.01 -3.60 10.20
C GLU A 82 -20.35 -2.31 9.44
N ILE A 83 -21.46 -2.33 8.69
CA ILE A 83 -21.96 -1.23 7.84
C ILE A 83 -21.99 0.15 8.52
N HIS A 84 -22.13 0.17 9.85
CA HIS A 84 -22.17 1.39 10.66
C HIS A 84 -20.81 2.09 10.82
N HIS A 85 -19.69 1.40 10.56
CA HIS A 85 -18.34 1.97 10.62
C HIS A 85 -17.87 2.52 9.27
N LEU A 86 -18.73 2.50 8.24
CA LEU A 86 -18.50 2.98 6.89
C LEU A 86 -17.11 2.57 6.34
N PRO A 87 -16.97 1.39 5.72
CA PRO A 87 -15.68 0.86 5.28
C PRO A 87 -14.93 1.78 4.31
N HIS A 88 -15.65 2.72 3.66
CA HIS A 88 -15.12 3.73 2.75
C HIS A 88 -13.89 4.46 3.32
N SER A 89 -13.90 4.91 4.57
CA SER A 89 -12.73 5.61 5.13
C SER A 89 -11.49 4.73 5.21
N ALA A 90 -11.68 3.43 5.44
CA ALA A 90 -10.57 2.48 5.46
C ALA A 90 -10.11 2.11 4.05
N CYS A 91 -11.04 1.95 3.11
CA CYS A 91 -10.73 1.75 1.70
C CYS A 91 -9.97 2.96 1.12
N ASP A 92 -10.38 4.18 1.45
CA ASP A 92 -9.75 5.43 0.98
C ASP A 92 -8.31 5.52 1.48
N VAL A 93 -8.07 5.20 2.76
CA VAL A 93 -6.70 5.15 3.31
C VAL A 93 -5.89 4.04 2.66
N ALA A 94 -6.46 2.84 2.49
CA ALA A 94 -5.78 1.73 1.85
C ALA A 94 -5.39 2.04 0.39
N GLU A 95 -6.27 2.72 -0.36
CA GLU A 95 -5.99 3.19 -1.72
C GLU A 95 -4.99 4.34 -1.75
N TYR A 96 -5.06 5.29 -0.83
CA TYR A 96 -4.04 6.33 -0.71
C TYR A 96 -2.66 5.71 -0.52
N LEU A 97 -2.53 4.72 0.37
CA LEU A 97 -1.26 4.03 0.61
C LEU A 97 -0.81 3.22 -0.63
N ARG A 98 -1.72 2.57 -1.37
CA ARG A 98 -1.37 1.85 -2.62
C ARG A 98 -0.91 2.78 -3.72
N ALA A 99 -1.59 3.91 -3.89
CA ALA A 99 -1.22 4.92 -4.89
C ALA A 99 0.21 5.47 -4.66
N HIS A 100 0.71 5.42 -3.43
CA HIS A 100 2.08 5.82 -3.07
C HIS A 100 3.07 4.64 -2.98
N GLY A 101 2.69 3.45 -3.46
CA GLY A 101 3.60 2.32 -3.64
C GLY A 101 3.56 1.25 -2.55
N SER A 102 2.72 1.39 -1.52
CA SER A 102 2.67 0.36 -0.48
C SER A 102 1.90 -0.88 -0.94
N LYS A 103 2.25 -2.02 -0.36
CA LYS A 103 1.39 -3.20 -0.32
C LYS A 103 0.48 -3.09 0.90
N SER A 104 -0.69 -2.46 0.72
CA SER A 104 -1.65 -2.34 1.82
C SER A 104 -2.53 -3.60 1.93
N ASN A 105 -2.61 -4.16 3.13
CA ASN A 105 -3.46 -5.30 3.47
C ASN A 105 -4.53 -4.84 4.44
N MET A 106 -5.81 -4.95 4.08
CA MET A 106 -6.89 -4.62 5.00
C MET A 106 -7.18 -5.79 5.94
N LEU A 107 -7.09 -5.54 7.24
CA LEU A 107 -7.37 -6.52 8.29
C LEU A 107 -8.61 -6.10 9.06
N GLY A 108 -9.70 -6.84 8.89
CA GLY A 108 -10.90 -6.70 9.70
C GLY A 108 -10.82 -7.59 10.93
N MET A 109 -10.91 -7.01 12.12
CA MET A 109 -10.83 -7.79 13.35
C MET A 109 -12.13 -8.55 13.61
N ALA A 110 -12.00 -9.81 14.02
CA ALA A 110 -13.14 -10.71 14.23
C ALA A 110 -13.91 -10.36 15.52
N ARG A 111 -13.22 -9.80 16.52
CA ARG A 111 -13.78 -9.54 17.87
C ARG A 111 -14.02 -8.05 18.14
N GLY A 112 -14.39 -7.31 17.12
CA GLY A 112 -14.86 -5.94 17.20
C GLY A 112 -16.26 -5.74 17.76
N PHE A 113 -16.70 -6.53 18.74
CA PHE A 113 -18.08 -6.48 19.25
C PHE A 113 -18.31 -5.20 20.08
N GLY A 114 -18.59 -4.11 19.38
CA GLY A 114 -19.07 -2.86 19.94
C GLY A 114 -18.19 -2.26 21.05
N LYS A 115 -18.78 -1.32 21.79
CA LYS A 115 -18.07 -0.48 22.78
C LYS A 115 -17.53 -1.26 23.99
N ARG A 116 -17.89 -2.53 24.22
CA ARG A 116 -17.63 -3.27 25.48
C ARG A 116 -16.49 -4.28 25.42
N ILE A 117 -16.36 -5.06 24.34
CA ILE A 117 -15.38 -6.14 24.22
C ILE A 117 -14.59 -5.95 22.94
N SER A 118 -13.54 -5.14 23.02
CA SER A 118 -12.63 -4.86 21.91
C SER A 118 -11.29 -5.50 22.27
N GLN A 119 -11.19 -6.82 22.14
CA GLN A 119 -9.99 -7.59 22.44
C GLN A 119 -9.41 -8.14 21.15
N MET A 120 -8.11 -7.92 20.97
CA MET A 120 -7.30 -8.55 19.93
C MET A 120 -6.83 -9.89 20.49
N ASN A 121 -6.97 -10.96 19.72
CA ASN A 121 -6.36 -12.24 20.09
C ASN A 121 -4.88 -12.29 19.67
N ASP A 122 -4.12 -13.26 20.18
CA ASP A 122 -2.69 -13.39 19.90
C ASP A 122 -2.42 -13.60 18.40
N GLU A 123 -3.25 -14.39 17.70
CA GLU A 123 -3.12 -14.64 16.26
C GLU A 123 -3.34 -13.37 15.42
N GLU A 124 -4.34 -12.56 15.75
CA GLU A 124 -4.63 -11.26 15.12
C GLU A 124 -3.47 -10.30 15.33
N ARG A 125 -2.86 -10.34 16.52
CA ARG A 125 -1.71 -9.50 16.86
C ARG A 125 -0.47 -9.93 16.10
N ASP A 126 -0.19 -11.23 16.04
CA ASP A 126 0.93 -11.78 15.29
C ASP A 126 0.78 -11.45 13.80
N LEU A 127 -0.41 -11.63 13.23
CA LEU A 127 -0.71 -11.24 11.86
C LEU A 127 -0.46 -9.74 11.59
N ILE A 128 -0.84 -8.86 12.52
CA ILE A 128 -0.55 -7.43 12.40
C ILE A 128 0.96 -7.16 12.47
N ASN A 129 1.69 -7.86 13.35
CA ASN A 129 3.14 -7.72 13.53
C ASN A 129 3.97 -8.29 12.37
N GLU A 130 3.39 -9.10 11.48
CA GLU A 130 4.05 -9.54 10.25
C GLU A 130 4.28 -8.40 9.24
N HIS A 131 3.59 -7.27 9.41
CA HIS A 131 3.67 -6.10 8.53
C HIS A 131 4.67 -5.07 9.07
N ASP A 132 5.25 -4.26 8.19
CA ASP A 132 6.20 -3.21 8.59
C ASP A 132 5.54 -2.13 9.44
N VAL A 133 4.28 -1.80 9.11
CA VAL A 133 3.49 -0.75 9.78
C VAL A 133 2.03 -1.16 9.89
N ALA A 134 1.41 -0.86 11.05
CA ALA A 134 -0.02 -1.01 11.26
C ALA A 134 -0.72 0.35 11.42
N VAL A 135 -1.68 0.63 10.54
CA VAL A 135 -2.53 1.83 10.57
C VAL A 135 -3.92 1.44 11.07
N PHE A 136 -4.25 1.85 12.30
CA PHE A 136 -5.54 1.56 12.92
C PHE A 136 -6.58 2.62 12.56
N ILE A 137 -7.70 2.19 11.95
CA ILE A 137 -8.78 3.09 11.51
C ILE A 137 -9.97 2.92 12.45
N LEU A 138 -10.08 3.84 13.42
CA LEU A 138 -11.10 3.76 14.47
C LEU A 138 -12.48 4.31 14.06
N GLY A 139 -12.57 4.90 12.86
CA GLY A 139 -13.75 5.61 12.36
C GLY A 139 -13.83 7.05 12.87
N ASN A 140 -15.00 7.67 12.74
CA ASN A 140 -15.24 9.08 13.03
C ASN A 140 -16.00 9.34 14.35
N PHE A 141 -16.36 8.31 15.09
CA PHE A 141 -17.05 8.46 16.37
C PHE A 141 -16.05 8.76 17.48
N ALA A 142 -16.26 9.88 18.21
CA ALA A 142 -15.40 10.28 19.33
C ALA A 142 -15.17 9.14 20.34
N SER A 143 -16.23 8.44 20.72
CA SER A 143 -16.11 7.29 21.64
C SER A 143 -15.24 6.16 21.09
N CYS A 144 -15.19 5.96 19.77
CA CYS A 144 -14.33 4.95 19.16
C CYS A 144 -12.86 5.39 19.23
N ILE A 145 -12.58 6.65 18.91
CA ILE A 145 -11.23 7.22 18.92
C ILE A 145 -10.66 7.24 20.34
N GLU A 146 -11.45 7.69 21.32
CA GLU A 146 -11.00 7.86 22.70
C GLU A 146 -10.88 6.54 23.46
N GLN A 147 -11.75 5.55 23.18
CA GLN A 147 -11.88 4.37 24.05
C GLN A 147 -11.39 3.06 23.43
N LYS A 148 -11.33 2.92 22.09
CA LYS A 148 -10.96 1.63 21.47
C LYS A 148 -9.46 1.36 21.53
N PHE A 149 -8.63 2.39 21.37
CA PHE A 149 -7.18 2.18 21.26
C PHE A 149 -6.56 1.60 22.54
N GLU A 150 -7.01 2.06 23.71
CA GLU A 150 -6.58 1.48 24.99
C GLU A 150 -6.95 0.01 25.14
N LYS A 151 -8.07 -0.42 24.55
CA LYS A 151 -8.56 -1.79 24.63
C LYS A 151 -7.75 -2.73 23.74
N PHE A 152 -7.23 -2.25 22.61
CA PHE A 152 -6.30 -3.01 21.77
C PHE A 152 -4.95 -3.26 22.43
N ARG A 153 -4.49 -2.34 23.28
CA ARG A 153 -3.21 -2.49 24.00
C ARG A 153 -3.25 -3.49 25.16
N ARG A 154 -4.44 -3.91 25.60
CA ARG A 154 -4.64 -4.76 26.80
C ARG A 154 -4.87 -6.25 26.49
N GLY A 155 -4.45 -6.70 25.31
CA GLY A 155 -4.18 -8.11 25.03
C GLY A 155 -2.77 -8.47 25.48
#